data_AF-A0A952HZ39-F1
#
_entry.id   AF-A0A952HZ39-F1
#
_cell.length_a   1.000
_cell.length_b   1.000
_cell.length_c   1.000
_cell.angle_alpha   90.00
_cell.angle_beta   90.00
_cell.angle_gamma   90.00
#
_symmetry.space_group_name_H-M   'P 1'
#
loop_
_entity.id
_entity.type
_entity.pdbx_description
1 polymer ?
#
loop_
_entity_poly.entity_id
_entity_poly.type
_entity_poly.pdbx_seq_one_letter_code
_entity_poly.pdbx_strand_id
1 'polypeptide(L)'
;MNLNTLYAAAFALFYGSFLVGCSSNDDDDGTVDMTGAEFEFAVDPPESYTRVDRTGMPAIATALIASKDAYNAANPTDDIAGSYVPEIVASLEFLHTALDDQLTSLGLTPCTVMSDGSGSCVAFAAPLIIPDTVKLDTNSAAGFPNGRLLADPVIDITLAVALLELTGTPAPHTPADLVGVLNPPSNDKEFSAEFPYLAAPH
;
A
#
# COMPACT_ATOMS: atom_id res chain seq x y z
N MET A 1 10.89 27.23 50.00
CA MET A 1 11.56 28.53 49.81
C MET A 1 12.45 28.42 48.59
N ASN A 2 12.24 29.32 47.65
CA ASN A 2 12.90 29.48 46.35
C ASN A 2 14.35 29.96 46.54
N LEU A 3 15.29 29.66 45.62
CA LEU A 3 16.23 30.66 45.08
C LEU A 3 17.05 30.16 43.86
N ASN A 4 16.78 30.84 42.75
CA ASN A 4 17.48 30.96 41.47
C ASN A 4 19.02 31.13 41.44
N THR A 5 19.60 30.62 40.34
CA THR A 5 20.60 31.21 39.39
C THR A 5 22.13 31.21 39.62
N LEU A 6 22.79 30.90 38.48
CA LEU A 6 24.07 31.38 37.90
C LEU A 6 25.35 30.54 38.09
N TYR A 7 25.89 30.04 36.96
CA TYR A 7 27.29 30.04 36.47
C TYR A 7 27.36 29.03 35.28
N ALA A 8 27.15 29.43 34.03
CA ALA A 8 28.11 29.97 33.06
C ALA A 8 29.12 28.96 32.47
N ALA A 9 29.13 28.93 31.12
CA ALA A 9 30.18 28.52 30.17
C ALA A 9 30.21 27.07 29.61
N ALA A 10 29.87 27.02 28.31
CA ALA A 10 30.57 26.38 27.19
C ALA A 10 30.78 24.85 27.18
N PHE A 11 30.18 24.18 26.19
CA PHE A 11 30.96 23.52 25.13
C PHE A 11 30.06 23.20 23.93
N ALA A 12 30.35 23.84 22.79
CA ALA A 12 29.78 23.46 21.51
C ALA A 12 30.40 22.13 21.07
N LEU A 13 29.58 21.12 20.83
CA LEU A 13 29.98 19.89 20.15
C LEU A 13 29.11 19.76 18.91
N PHE A 14 29.66 20.29 17.80
CA PHE A 14 29.23 19.95 16.45
C PHE A 14 29.51 18.46 16.24
N TYR A 15 28.47 17.63 16.22
CA TYR A 15 28.57 16.28 15.69
C TYR A 15 28.35 16.35 14.18
N GLY A 16 29.46 16.44 13.44
CA GLY A 16 29.47 16.20 12.00
C GLY A 16 29.42 14.70 11.77
N SER A 17 28.25 14.18 11.40
CA SER A 17 28.11 12.79 10.95
C SER A 17 28.68 12.67 9.53
N PHE A 18 29.87 12.09 9.41
CA PHE A 18 30.42 11.65 8.13
C PHE A 18 29.71 10.36 7.69
N LEU A 19 28.99 10.42 6.57
CA LEU A 19 28.60 9.23 5.81
C LEU A 19 29.85 8.69 5.11
N VAL A 20 30.30 7.50 5.53
CA VAL A 20 31.32 6.72 4.81
C VAL A 20 30.61 6.00 3.67
N GLY A 21 30.83 6.46 2.44
CA GLY A 21 30.50 5.72 1.23
C GLY A 21 31.51 4.60 0.98
N CYS A 22 31.04 3.44 0.52
CA CYS A 22 31.86 2.30 0.16
C CYS A 22 32.88 2.68 -0.93
N SER A 23 34.17 2.60 -0.61
CA SER A 23 35.25 2.61 -1.58
C SER A 23 35.88 1.22 -1.58
N SER A 24 35.64 0.48 -2.66
CA SER A 24 36.45 -0.68 -3.05
C SER A 24 37.00 -0.35 -4.43
N ASN A 25 38.27 -0.01 -4.48
CA ASN A 25 39.02 0.15 -5.72
C ASN A 25 39.40 -1.25 -6.21
N ASP A 26 38.75 -1.72 -7.27
CA ASP A 26 39.32 -2.71 -8.17
C ASP A 26 39.38 -2.07 -9.56
N ASP A 27 40.60 -2.01 -10.08
CA ASP A 27 40.97 -1.45 -11.37
C ASP A 27 40.44 -2.34 -12.51
N ASP A 28 39.44 -1.90 -13.28
CA ASP A 28 39.29 -2.36 -14.67
C ASP A 28 38.63 -1.31 -15.59
N ASP A 29 39.15 -1.29 -16.80
CA ASP A 29 39.03 -0.33 -17.90
C ASP A 29 37.65 -0.38 -18.59
N GLY A 30 36.82 0.61 -18.27
CA GLY A 30 35.60 0.92 -19.00
C GLY A 30 34.99 2.21 -18.49
N THR A 31 35.46 3.36 -18.98
CA THR A 31 35.02 4.69 -18.53
C THR A 31 33.54 4.94 -18.87
N VAL A 32 32.64 4.53 -17.97
CA VAL A 32 31.36 5.22 -17.76
C VAL A 32 31.71 6.41 -16.86
N ASP A 33 31.56 7.62 -17.39
CA ASP A 33 31.74 8.86 -16.65
C ASP A 33 30.74 8.91 -15.48
N MET A 34 31.20 8.45 -14.31
CA MET A 34 30.54 8.57 -13.02
C MET A 34 31.13 9.77 -12.27
N THR A 35 31.49 10.87 -12.95
CA THR A 35 31.59 12.16 -12.27
C THR A 35 30.20 12.44 -11.72
N GLY A 36 30.06 12.26 -10.40
CA GLY A 36 28.78 12.25 -9.70
C GLY A 36 27.96 13.47 -10.09
N ALA A 37 26.88 13.25 -10.83
CA ALA A 37 25.75 14.14 -10.74
C ALA A 37 25.36 14.11 -9.26
N GLU A 38 25.76 15.14 -8.52
CA GLU A 38 25.32 15.37 -7.16
C GLU A 38 23.80 15.29 -7.20
N PHE A 39 23.22 14.29 -6.52
CA PHE A 39 21.78 14.12 -6.50
C PHE A 39 21.21 15.31 -5.73
N GLU A 40 20.75 16.32 -6.45
CA GLU A 40 20.11 17.50 -5.87
C GLU A 40 18.71 17.09 -5.42
N PHE A 41 18.56 16.84 -4.11
CA PHE A 41 17.24 16.62 -3.52
C PHE A 41 16.43 17.91 -3.64
N ALA A 42 15.18 17.79 -4.09
CA ALA A 42 14.29 18.94 -4.16
C ALA A 42 14.06 19.52 -2.75
N VAL A 43 14.30 20.82 -2.60
CA VAL A 43 14.19 21.56 -1.32
C VAL A 43 12.95 22.45 -1.25
N ASP A 44 12.14 22.48 -2.33
CA ASP A 44 10.90 23.22 -2.34
C ASP A 44 9.95 22.72 -1.24
N PRO A 45 9.13 23.61 -0.65
CA PRO A 45 8.28 23.21 0.45
C PRO A 45 7.12 22.33 -0.05
N PRO A 46 6.53 21.43 0.77
CA PRO A 46 5.51 20.47 0.33
C PRO A 46 4.33 21.08 -0.43
N GLU A 47 3.95 22.31 -0.10
CA GLU A 47 2.87 23.05 -0.77
C GLU A 47 3.16 23.45 -2.22
N SER A 48 4.41 23.39 -2.68
CA SER A 48 4.76 23.61 -4.10
C SER A 48 4.45 22.39 -4.97
N TYR A 49 4.20 21.23 -4.36
CA TYR A 49 3.87 19.99 -5.05
C TYR A 49 2.37 19.80 -5.10
N THR A 50 1.89 19.25 -6.20
CA THR A 50 0.52 18.77 -6.32
C THR A 50 0.50 17.26 -6.16
N ARG A 51 -0.50 16.75 -5.43
CA ARG A 51 -0.73 15.30 -5.34
C ARG A 51 -1.27 14.81 -6.68
N VAL A 52 -0.51 13.95 -7.34
CA VAL A 52 -0.89 13.33 -8.62
C VAL A 52 -1.60 12.00 -8.41
N ASP A 53 -1.28 11.30 -7.31
CA ASP A 53 -1.82 9.99 -7.02
C ASP A 53 -1.94 9.73 -5.51
N ARG A 54 -2.88 8.88 -5.13
CA ARG A 54 -2.93 8.24 -3.82
C ARG A 54 -3.12 6.74 -4.01
N THR A 55 -2.19 5.97 -3.44
CA THR A 55 -2.14 4.51 -3.57
C THR A 55 -1.89 3.89 -2.20
N GLY A 56 -2.81 4.11 -1.27
CA GLY A 56 -2.73 3.47 0.05
C GLY A 56 -2.91 1.96 -0.10
N MET A 57 -4.09 1.61 -0.59
CA MET A 57 -4.61 0.28 -0.79
C MET A 57 -4.60 -0.06 -2.30
N PRO A 58 -3.93 -1.14 -2.71
CA PRO A 58 -3.92 -1.55 -4.11
C PRO A 58 -5.30 -1.76 -4.70
N ALA A 59 -5.39 -1.57 -6.02
CA ALA A 59 -6.60 -1.74 -6.84
C ALA A 59 -7.76 -0.75 -6.62
N ILE A 60 -7.79 0.02 -5.52
CA ILE A 60 -8.94 0.92 -5.24
C ILE A 60 -9.06 2.02 -6.30
N ALA A 61 -8.06 2.90 -6.41
CA ALA A 61 -8.07 3.99 -7.39
C ALA A 61 -8.13 3.51 -8.85
N THR A 62 -7.62 2.29 -9.13
CA THR A 62 -7.51 1.78 -10.51
C THR A 62 -8.77 1.05 -10.97
N ALA A 63 -9.41 0.26 -10.10
CA ALA A 63 -10.52 -0.63 -10.45
C ALA A 63 -11.88 -0.20 -9.88
N LEU A 64 -11.91 0.49 -8.74
CA LEU A 64 -13.17 0.81 -8.04
C LEU A 64 -13.58 2.29 -8.14
N ILE A 65 -12.71 3.13 -8.71
CA ILE A 65 -12.91 4.58 -8.80
C ILE A 65 -12.94 5.03 -10.25
N ALA A 66 -14.02 5.72 -10.62
CA ALA A 66 -14.17 6.31 -11.94
C ALA A 66 -13.59 7.73 -11.99
N SER A 67 -13.80 8.52 -10.93
CA SER A 67 -13.33 9.90 -10.82
C SER A 67 -11.85 10.02 -10.40
N LYS A 68 -10.95 9.35 -11.12
CA LYS A 68 -9.53 9.16 -10.76
C LYS A 68 -8.81 10.45 -10.34
N ASP A 69 -8.88 11.51 -11.14
CA ASP A 69 -8.18 12.76 -10.83
C ASP A 69 -8.71 13.42 -9.55
N ALA A 70 -10.03 13.38 -9.34
CA ALA A 70 -10.66 13.93 -8.14
C ALA A 70 -10.29 13.10 -6.90
N TYR A 71 -10.36 11.78 -7.00
CA TYR A 71 -9.94 10.84 -5.96
C TYR A 71 -8.47 11.07 -5.60
N ASN A 72 -7.59 11.10 -6.59
CA ASN A 72 -6.16 11.32 -6.40
C ASN A 72 -5.86 12.68 -5.78
N ALA A 73 -6.68 13.70 -6.04
CA ALA A 73 -6.56 15.01 -5.42
C ALA A 73 -7.22 15.13 -4.03
N ALA A 74 -7.91 14.10 -3.51
CA ALA A 74 -8.66 14.15 -2.25
C ALA A 74 -7.92 13.61 -1.02
N ASN A 75 -8.32 14.09 0.16
CA ASN A 75 -7.67 13.77 1.42
C ASN A 75 -8.26 12.53 2.09
N PRO A 76 -7.49 11.84 2.96
CA PRO A 76 -8.02 10.74 3.78
C PRO A 76 -9.29 11.08 4.57
N THR A 77 -9.48 12.35 4.94
CA THR A 77 -10.69 12.83 5.60
C THR A 77 -11.93 12.70 4.73
N ASP A 78 -11.79 12.83 3.41
CA ASP A 78 -12.89 12.72 2.44
C ASP A 78 -13.31 11.25 2.27
N ASP A 79 -12.37 10.31 2.41
CA ASP A 79 -12.67 8.87 2.42
C ASP A 79 -13.49 8.50 3.66
N ILE A 80 -13.08 9.01 4.84
CA ILE A 80 -13.81 8.82 6.10
C ILE A 80 -15.19 9.47 6.03
N ALA A 81 -15.32 10.61 5.34
CA ALA A 81 -16.61 11.24 5.07
C ALA A 81 -17.47 10.47 4.06
N GLY A 82 -16.93 9.41 3.43
CA GLY A 82 -17.64 8.55 2.50
C GLY A 82 -17.81 9.14 1.11
N SER A 83 -17.03 10.16 0.73
CA SER A 83 -17.19 10.87 -0.55
C SER A 83 -17.10 9.97 -1.78
N TYR A 84 -16.35 8.86 -1.68
CA TYR A 84 -16.13 7.91 -2.78
C TYR A 84 -16.80 6.55 -2.58
N VAL A 85 -17.49 6.34 -1.45
CA VAL A 85 -18.21 5.08 -1.18
C VAL A 85 -19.26 4.79 -2.28
N PRO A 86 -20.03 5.76 -2.78
CA PRO A 86 -20.98 5.49 -3.87
C PRO A 86 -20.32 4.97 -5.15
N GLU A 87 -19.14 5.48 -5.53
CA GLU A 87 -18.40 4.99 -6.71
C GLU A 87 -17.86 3.58 -6.50
N ILE A 88 -17.35 3.30 -5.30
CA ILE A 88 -16.87 1.97 -4.92
C ILE A 88 -18.02 0.97 -4.99
N VAL A 89 -19.18 1.28 -4.39
CA VAL A 89 -20.36 0.40 -4.41
C VAL A 89 -20.85 0.18 -5.84
N ALA A 90 -20.94 1.23 -6.66
CA ALA A 90 -21.35 1.08 -8.06
C ALA A 90 -20.38 0.17 -8.87
N SER A 91 -19.07 0.29 -8.61
CA SER A 91 -18.07 -0.58 -9.23
C SER A 91 -18.19 -2.03 -8.76
N LEU A 92 -18.44 -2.25 -7.47
CA LEU A 92 -18.70 -3.58 -6.92
C LEU A 92 -19.97 -4.19 -7.52
N GLU A 93 -21.07 -3.45 -7.62
CA GLU A 93 -22.30 -3.92 -8.27
C GLU A 93 -22.06 -4.36 -9.71
N PHE A 94 -21.27 -3.58 -10.47
CA PHE A 94 -20.87 -3.93 -11.83
C PHE A 94 -20.03 -5.22 -11.87
N LEU A 95 -19.04 -5.36 -11.00
CA LEU A 95 -18.19 -6.54 -10.92
C LEU A 95 -18.98 -7.79 -10.53
N HIS A 96 -19.86 -7.70 -9.54
CA HIS A 96 -20.71 -8.80 -9.11
C HIS A 96 -21.68 -9.24 -10.20
N THR A 97 -22.28 -8.28 -10.93
CA THR A 97 -23.11 -8.59 -12.11
C THR A 97 -22.34 -9.36 -13.17
N ALA A 98 -21.05 -9.06 -13.36
CA ALA A 98 -20.21 -9.70 -14.37
C ALA A 98 -19.62 -11.05 -13.93
N LEU A 99 -19.27 -11.20 -12.64
CA LEU A 99 -18.39 -12.26 -12.16
C LEU A 99 -19.06 -13.28 -11.24
N ASP A 100 -20.23 -13.00 -10.64
CA ASP A 100 -20.82 -13.88 -9.62
C ASP A 100 -21.13 -15.29 -10.13
N ASP A 101 -21.62 -15.41 -11.37
CA ASP A 101 -21.85 -16.71 -12.01
C ASP A 101 -20.53 -17.49 -12.16
N GLN A 102 -19.45 -16.80 -12.48
CA GLN A 102 -18.13 -17.42 -12.64
C GLN A 102 -17.56 -17.84 -11.28
N LEU A 103 -17.66 -16.99 -10.27
CA LEU A 103 -17.26 -17.31 -8.89
C LEU A 103 -18.02 -18.53 -8.36
N THR A 104 -19.34 -18.55 -8.57
CA THR A 104 -20.19 -19.69 -8.18
C THR A 104 -19.80 -20.96 -8.93
N SER A 105 -19.45 -20.86 -10.21
CA SER A 105 -18.97 -22.02 -11.00
C SER A 105 -17.65 -22.59 -10.49
N LEU A 106 -16.83 -21.77 -9.83
CA LEU A 106 -15.59 -22.17 -9.16
C LEU A 106 -15.82 -22.69 -7.74
N GLY A 107 -17.07 -22.75 -7.27
CA GLY A 107 -17.42 -23.17 -5.91
C GLY A 107 -17.17 -22.11 -4.85
N LEU A 108 -17.00 -20.85 -5.27
CA LEU A 108 -16.87 -19.70 -4.39
C LEU A 108 -18.24 -19.07 -4.14
N THR A 109 -18.42 -18.46 -2.98
CA THR A 109 -19.63 -17.78 -2.53
C THR A 109 -19.39 -16.28 -2.62
N PRO A 110 -20.01 -15.57 -3.59
CA PRO A 110 -19.91 -14.13 -3.65
C PRO A 110 -20.51 -13.46 -2.41
N CYS A 111 -19.92 -12.36 -1.97
CA CYS A 111 -20.55 -11.49 -0.97
C CYS A 111 -21.73 -10.72 -1.58
N THR A 112 -22.56 -10.12 -0.74
CA THR A 112 -23.70 -9.32 -1.17
C THR A 112 -23.30 -7.84 -1.29
N VAL A 113 -23.57 -7.23 -2.43
CA VAL A 113 -23.49 -5.77 -2.61
C VAL A 113 -24.87 -5.16 -2.44
N MET A 114 -24.96 -4.05 -1.71
CA MET A 114 -26.18 -3.26 -1.54
C MET A 114 -25.87 -1.81 -1.91
N SER A 115 -26.74 -1.16 -2.67
CA SER A 115 -26.53 0.21 -3.17
C SER A 115 -26.40 1.26 -2.07
N ASP A 116 -26.88 0.97 -0.87
CA ASP A 116 -26.74 1.82 0.33
C ASP A 116 -25.44 1.55 1.11
N GLY A 117 -24.57 0.66 0.62
CA GLY A 117 -23.33 0.26 1.26
C GLY A 117 -23.49 -0.71 2.44
N SER A 118 -24.70 -1.22 2.70
CA SER A 118 -24.97 -2.15 3.82
C SER A 118 -24.66 -3.63 3.52
N GLY A 119 -24.22 -3.94 2.30
CA GLY A 119 -23.90 -5.29 1.86
C GLY A 119 -22.66 -5.88 2.55
N SER A 120 -22.57 -7.21 2.59
CA SER A 120 -21.44 -7.91 3.25
C SER A 120 -20.09 -7.63 2.60
N CYS A 121 -20.04 -7.32 1.30
CA CYS A 121 -18.79 -6.93 0.62
C CYS A 121 -18.17 -5.67 1.25
N VAL A 122 -19.00 -4.66 1.51
CA VAL A 122 -18.54 -3.38 2.07
C VAL A 122 -18.18 -3.53 3.55
N ALA A 123 -18.91 -4.37 4.30
CA ALA A 123 -18.69 -4.56 5.73
C ALA A 123 -17.26 -5.01 6.08
N PHE A 124 -16.68 -5.93 5.30
CA PHE A 124 -15.30 -6.41 5.53
C PHE A 124 -14.26 -5.54 4.82
N ALA A 125 -14.56 -4.98 3.65
CA ALA A 125 -13.62 -4.16 2.91
C ALA A 125 -13.38 -2.79 3.56
N ALA A 126 -14.41 -2.14 4.11
CA ALA A 126 -14.31 -0.75 4.57
C ALA A 126 -13.17 -0.51 5.59
N PRO A 127 -12.95 -1.35 6.62
CA PRO A 127 -11.80 -1.18 7.51
C PRO A 127 -10.44 -1.32 6.83
N LEU A 128 -10.35 -1.93 5.66
CA LEU A 128 -9.11 -2.08 4.89
C LEU A 128 -8.90 -0.89 3.93
N ILE A 129 -9.97 -0.42 3.28
CA ILE A 129 -9.89 0.55 2.18
C ILE A 129 -10.24 2.00 2.58
N ILE A 130 -10.83 2.22 3.77
CA ILE A 130 -11.24 3.55 4.26
C ILE A 130 -10.52 3.90 5.59
N PRO A 131 -9.80 5.04 5.66
CA PRO A 131 -9.33 5.83 4.52
C PRO A 131 -8.30 5.07 3.68
N ASP A 132 -8.07 5.51 2.45
CA ASP A 132 -7.10 4.89 1.53
C ASP A 132 -5.67 5.21 1.98
N THR A 133 -5.18 4.42 2.94
CA THR A 133 -3.91 4.64 3.63
C THR A 133 -3.24 3.31 3.93
N VAL A 134 -1.90 3.31 3.95
CA VAL A 134 -1.13 2.16 4.47
C VAL A 134 -1.18 2.20 5.99
N LYS A 135 -1.65 1.12 6.60
CA LYS A 135 -1.73 0.98 8.05
C LYS A 135 -0.49 0.27 8.57
N LEU A 136 0.11 0.81 9.63
CA LEU A 136 1.30 0.28 10.27
C LEU A 136 1.13 0.25 11.79
N ASP A 137 1.27 -0.93 12.36
CA ASP A 137 1.49 -1.19 13.77
C ASP A 137 2.90 -1.78 13.93
N THR A 138 3.79 -0.99 14.53
CA THR A 138 5.20 -1.34 14.75
C THR A 138 5.39 -2.39 15.84
N ASN A 139 4.33 -2.80 16.54
CA ASN A 139 4.37 -3.88 17.54
C ASN A 139 3.93 -5.23 16.95
N SER A 140 3.45 -5.24 15.70
CA SER A 140 3.00 -6.43 14.99
C SER A 140 4.00 -6.81 13.90
N ALA A 141 3.99 -8.07 13.48
CA ALA A 141 4.80 -8.51 12.35
C ALA A 141 4.43 -7.74 11.08
N ALA A 142 5.42 -7.41 10.26
CA ALA A 142 5.20 -6.78 8.96
C ALA A 142 4.55 -7.77 7.98
N GLY A 143 3.73 -7.24 7.09
CA GLY A 143 3.01 -8.02 6.07
C GLY A 143 1.57 -7.55 5.95
N PHE A 144 0.97 -7.73 4.78
CA PHE A 144 -0.36 -7.24 4.48
C PHE A 144 -1.41 -7.80 5.45
N PRO A 145 -2.26 -6.95 6.08
CA PRO A 145 -2.46 -5.51 5.84
C PRO A 145 -1.62 -4.55 6.71
N ASN A 146 -0.73 -5.06 7.57
CA ASN A 146 0.24 -4.29 8.35
C ASN A 146 1.46 -3.89 7.49
N GLY A 147 1.22 -2.97 6.55
CA GLY A 147 2.15 -2.66 5.48
C GLY A 147 2.04 -3.66 4.33
N ARG A 148 3.15 -3.91 3.65
CA ARG A 148 3.26 -4.87 2.54
C ARG A 148 4.71 -5.30 2.36
N LEU A 149 4.94 -6.59 2.34
CA LEU A 149 6.18 -7.22 1.92
C LEU A 149 6.12 -7.49 0.42
N LEU A 150 7.29 -7.67 -0.19
CA LEU A 150 7.39 -7.98 -1.62
C LEU A 150 6.68 -9.29 -2.01
N ALA A 151 6.60 -10.23 -1.07
CA ALA A 151 5.99 -11.55 -1.28
C ALA A 151 4.49 -11.60 -0.92
N ASP A 152 3.91 -10.53 -0.40
CA ASP A 152 2.51 -10.58 0.01
C ASP A 152 1.59 -10.67 -1.21
N PRO A 153 0.61 -11.60 -1.21
CA PRO A 153 -0.35 -11.74 -2.32
C PRO A 153 -1.46 -10.69 -2.21
N VAL A 154 -1.06 -9.40 -2.21
CA VAL A 154 -1.95 -8.28 -1.87
C VAL A 154 -3.17 -8.23 -2.79
N ILE A 155 -2.99 -8.45 -4.10
CA ILE A 155 -4.10 -8.42 -5.07
C ILE A 155 -5.08 -9.56 -4.84
N ASP A 156 -4.61 -10.78 -4.59
CA ASP A 156 -5.50 -11.92 -4.30
C ASP A 156 -6.32 -11.68 -3.03
N ILE A 157 -5.67 -11.18 -1.98
CA ILE A 157 -6.35 -10.87 -0.71
C ILE A 157 -7.37 -9.75 -0.92
N THR A 158 -7.00 -8.69 -1.63
CA THR A 158 -7.90 -7.56 -1.91
C THR A 158 -9.12 -8.00 -2.72
N LEU A 159 -8.91 -8.85 -3.72
CA LEU A 159 -9.97 -9.37 -4.56
C LEU A 159 -10.90 -10.31 -3.76
N ALA A 160 -10.35 -11.15 -2.89
CA ALA A 160 -11.15 -12.00 -2.00
C ALA A 160 -12.02 -11.16 -1.07
N VAL A 161 -11.43 -10.11 -0.48
CA VAL A 161 -12.15 -9.14 0.36
C VAL A 161 -13.25 -8.39 -0.39
N ALA A 162 -13.02 -8.06 -1.66
CA ALA A 162 -13.98 -7.32 -2.46
C ALA A 162 -15.14 -8.18 -2.97
N LEU A 163 -14.92 -9.48 -3.22
CA LEU A 163 -15.86 -10.31 -3.96
C LEU A 163 -16.43 -11.51 -3.19
N LEU A 164 -15.78 -12.00 -2.14
CA LEU A 164 -16.19 -13.24 -1.46
C LEU A 164 -16.91 -12.98 -0.14
N GLU A 165 -17.83 -13.88 0.22
CA GLU A 165 -18.51 -13.85 1.51
C GLU A 165 -17.57 -14.31 2.63
N LEU A 166 -17.08 -13.35 3.41
CA LEU A 166 -16.16 -13.54 4.52
C LEU A 166 -16.84 -13.52 5.90
N THR A 167 -18.17 -13.35 5.94
CA THR A 167 -18.95 -13.26 7.18
C THR A 167 -19.86 -14.48 7.38
N GLY A 168 -20.34 -14.67 8.61
CA GLY A 168 -21.16 -15.84 9.01
C GLY A 168 -20.44 -16.80 9.95
N THR A 169 -21.15 -17.85 10.38
CA THR A 169 -20.63 -18.85 11.32
C THR A 169 -21.01 -20.28 10.87
N PRO A 170 -20.09 -21.04 10.25
CA PRO A 170 -18.76 -20.61 9.80
C PRO A 170 -18.85 -19.63 8.63
N ALA A 171 -17.84 -18.77 8.47
CA ALA A 171 -17.70 -17.96 7.26
C ALA A 171 -17.43 -18.89 6.06
N PRO A 172 -18.07 -18.67 4.90
CA PRO A 172 -17.83 -19.47 3.69
C PRO A 172 -16.39 -19.38 3.18
N HIS A 173 -15.76 -18.20 3.29
CA HIS A 173 -14.43 -17.94 2.77
C HIS A 173 -13.51 -17.21 3.74
N THR A 174 -12.22 -17.25 3.45
CA THR A 174 -11.20 -16.41 4.09
C THR A 174 -10.58 -15.44 3.07
N PRO A 175 -9.95 -14.34 3.53
CA PRO A 175 -9.22 -13.45 2.63
C PRO A 175 -8.09 -14.12 1.82
N ALA A 176 -7.67 -15.34 2.18
CA ALA A 176 -6.62 -16.06 1.47
C ALA A 176 -7.14 -17.01 0.39
N ASP A 177 -8.46 -17.18 0.23
CA ASP A 177 -9.04 -18.23 -0.62
C ASP A 177 -8.78 -18.05 -2.12
N LEU A 178 -8.39 -16.84 -2.56
CA LEU A 178 -7.97 -16.59 -3.95
C LEU A 178 -6.44 -16.67 -4.17
N VAL A 179 -5.65 -16.84 -3.11
CA VAL A 179 -4.18 -16.89 -3.22
C VAL A 179 -3.78 -18.13 -4.00
N GLY A 180 -3.08 -17.93 -5.12
CA GLY A 180 -2.67 -19.03 -6.00
C GLY A 180 -3.79 -19.62 -6.85
N VAL A 181 -5.00 -19.04 -6.82
CA VAL A 181 -6.14 -19.46 -7.65
C VAL A 181 -6.17 -18.69 -8.97
N LEU A 182 -6.06 -17.36 -8.90
CA LEU A 182 -6.13 -16.47 -10.07
C LEU A 182 -4.74 -15.98 -10.50
N ASN A 183 -3.90 -15.63 -9.54
CA ASN A 183 -2.52 -15.22 -9.78
C ASN A 183 -1.53 -16.33 -9.42
N PRO A 184 -0.35 -16.39 -10.06
CA PRO A 184 0.72 -17.29 -9.63
C PRO A 184 1.07 -17.05 -8.14
N PRO A 185 1.33 -18.12 -7.37
CA PRO A 185 1.56 -17.99 -5.92
C PRO A 185 2.91 -17.36 -5.57
N SER A 186 3.84 -17.28 -6.53
CA SER A 186 5.18 -16.71 -6.34
C SER A 186 5.78 -16.25 -7.66
N ASN A 187 6.84 -15.46 -7.57
CA ASN A 187 7.68 -15.12 -8.72
C ASN A 187 8.45 -16.34 -9.24
N ASP A 188 8.87 -16.28 -10.51
CA ASP A 188 9.71 -17.31 -11.14
C ASP A 188 11.12 -17.41 -10.52
N LYS A 189 11.57 -16.32 -9.88
CA LYS A 189 12.81 -16.25 -9.10
C LYS A 189 12.54 -15.71 -7.70
N GLU A 190 13.24 -16.30 -6.74
CA GLU A 190 13.24 -15.85 -5.35
C GLU A 190 13.75 -14.41 -5.21
N PHE A 191 13.25 -13.71 -4.20
CA PHE A 191 13.79 -12.41 -3.81
C PHE A 191 15.21 -12.57 -3.23
N SER A 192 16.07 -11.59 -3.48
CA SER A 192 17.39 -11.52 -2.87
C SER A 192 17.25 -11.14 -1.39
N ALA A 193 18.14 -11.67 -0.54
CA ALA A 193 18.26 -11.26 0.86
C ALA A 193 18.96 -9.89 1.00
N GLU A 194 19.62 -9.43 -0.05
CA GLU A 194 20.37 -8.18 -0.11
C GLU A 194 19.89 -7.28 -1.25
N PHE A 195 20.06 -5.97 -1.09
CA PHE A 195 19.70 -5.00 -2.12
C PHE A 195 20.56 -5.18 -3.39
N PRO A 196 19.97 -5.15 -4.60
CA PRO A 196 18.55 -4.96 -4.91
C PRO A 196 17.73 -6.25 -4.68
N TYR A 197 16.69 -6.17 -3.85
CA TYR A 197 15.89 -7.33 -3.42
C TYR A 197 15.14 -8.05 -4.55
N LEU A 198 14.91 -7.38 -5.68
CA LEU A 198 14.25 -7.95 -6.86
C LEU A 198 15.25 -8.65 -7.77
N ALA A 199 14.86 -9.82 -8.29
CA ALA A 199 15.67 -10.53 -9.27
C ALA A 199 15.81 -9.74 -10.59
N ALA A 200 16.92 -9.95 -11.29
CA ALA A 200 17.14 -9.33 -12.61
C ALA A 200 16.09 -9.80 -13.64
N PRO A 201 15.66 -8.93 -14.58
CA PRO A 201 14.78 -9.28 -15.69
C PRO A 201 15.33 -10.46 -16.51
N HIS A 202 14.44 -11.19 -17.20
CA HIS A 202 14.78 -12.34 -18.04
C HIS A 202 14.83 -11.93 -19.50
#